data_AF-A0A380KDZ4-F1
#
_entry.id   AF-A0A380KDZ4-F1
#
_cell.length_a   1.000
_cell.length_b   1.000
_cell.length_c   1.000
_cell.angle_alpha   90.00
_cell.angle_beta   90.00
_cell.angle_gamma   90.00
#
_symmetry.space_group_name_H-M   'P 1'
#
loop_
_entity.id
_entity.type
_entity.pdbx_description
1 polymer ?
#
loop_
_entity_poly.entity_id
_entity_poly.type
_entity_poly.pdbx_seq_one_letter_code
_entity_poly.pdbx_strand_id
1 'polypeptide(L)'
;MTEKIFEYKDDKDWYVGKLEGDGFRFSFSSAELDLIVTSLNNLLLNEDNHFKIALGVIKYSSPYRLIHFYLELINALENRSLKAVAHKGAVLVVEKEKVLFVHVPKGGVELSAFLDGAELDFGDTILIATRNEGKTKEFRQLFAKLGITVQNLNDYPDLPEVEETGMTFEGNARLKAETISRLTGKMVLADDSGLKVDALGGLPGVWSARFSGPDATDAKNNAKLLHELAMVFEPEDRSAQFHTTLVVAAPNKESLVVEADWEGYIGVEPRGENGFGYDPLFLVGHTGRTAAELSAEEKNAQSHRGQAVKKLMEVFPQWQHNL
;
A
#
# COMPACT_ATOMS: atom_id res chain seq x y z
N MET A 1 2.21 -4.10 57.48
CA MET A 1 1.57 -3.26 56.45
C MET A 1 0.18 -3.83 56.23
N THR A 2 -0.85 -3.00 56.08
CA THR A 2 -2.22 -3.49 55.83
C THR A 2 -2.27 -4.15 54.45
N GLU A 3 -2.57 -5.45 54.39
CA GLU A 3 -2.69 -6.21 53.15
C GLU A 3 -3.75 -5.54 52.24
N LYS A 4 -3.32 -5.00 51.10
CA LYS A 4 -4.24 -4.36 50.15
C LYS A 4 -4.86 -5.44 49.26
N ILE A 5 -6.15 -5.67 49.46
CA ILE A 5 -6.95 -6.55 48.61
C ILE A 5 -7.64 -5.69 47.55
N PHE A 6 -7.59 -6.14 46.31
CA PHE A 6 -8.28 -5.56 45.17
C PHE A 6 -9.35 -6.55 44.70
N GLU A 7 -10.51 -6.06 44.32
CA GLU A 7 -11.61 -6.89 43.84
C GLU A 7 -12.24 -6.25 42.60
N TYR A 8 -12.53 -7.06 41.60
CA TYR A 8 -13.37 -6.72 40.46
C TYR A 8 -14.51 -7.72 40.37
N LYS A 9 -15.75 -7.26 40.23
CA LYS A 9 -16.91 -8.13 40.15
C LYS A 9 -18.02 -7.53 39.29
N ASP A 10 -18.53 -8.35 38.38
CA ASP A 10 -19.80 -8.13 37.71
C ASP A 10 -20.58 -9.44 37.49
N ASP A 11 -21.61 -9.42 36.64
CA ASP A 11 -22.48 -10.58 36.40
C ASP A 11 -21.73 -11.80 35.83
N LYS A 12 -20.66 -11.57 35.05
CA LYS A 12 -19.96 -12.59 34.28
C LYS A 12 -18.53 -12.85 34.76
N ASP A 13 -17.90 -11.89 35.41
CA ASP A 13 -16.50 -11.94 35.82
C ASP A 13 -16.34 -11.57 37.30
N TRP A 14 -15.46 -12.27 38.01
CA TRP A 14 -15.17 -11.99 39.40
C TRP A 14 -13.72 -12.37 39.73
N TYR A 15 -12.91 -11.37 40.07
CA TYR A 15 -11.49 -11.47 40.34
C TYR A 15 -11.13 -10.83 41.68
N VAL A 16 -10.18 -11.42 42.40
CA VAL A 16 -9.63 -10.88 43.64
C VAL A 16 -8.11 -10.93 43.55
N GLY A 17 -7.46 -9.78 43.66
CA GLY A 17 -6.01 -9.63 43.65
C GLY A 17 -5.50 -9.28 45.04
N LYS A 18 -4.42 -9.90 45.48
CA LYS A 18 -3.77 -9.62 46.77
C LYS A 18 -2.26 -9.50 46.61
N LEU A 19 -1.67 -8.60 47.40
CA LEU A 19 -0.23 -8.52 47.64
C LEU A 19 0.14 -9.37 48.86
N GLU A 20 1.20 -10.20 48.76
CA GLU A 20 2.01 -10.80 49.87
C GLU A 20 2.20 -12.34 49.86
N GLY A 21 3.28 -12.74 50.54
CA GLY A 21 4.24 -13.80 50.21
C GLY A 21 3.93 -15.25 50.51
N ASP A 22 2.69 -15.65 50.80
CA ASP A 22 2.19 -17.00 50.55
C ASP A 22 0.71 -17.13 51.00
N GLY A 23 -0.17 -17.52 50.05
CA GLY A 23 -1.59 -17.88 50.27
C GLY A 23 -2.59 -16.73 50.00
N PHE A 24 -3.52 -16.82 49.04
CA PHE A 24 -4.40 -17.96 48.70
C PHE A 24 -4.39 -18.35 47.21
N ARG A 25 -4.46 -19.67 46.96
CA ARG A 25 -4.99 -20.28 45.72
C ARG A 25 -6.48 -20.54 45.92
N PHE A 26 -7.31 -20.20 44.95
CA PHE A 26 -8.32 -21.15 44.47
C PHE A 26 -8.49 -21.03 42.96
N SER A 27 -8.26 -22.18 42.31
CA SER A 27 -8.21 -22.40 40.87
C SER A 27 -9.57 -22.82 40.33
N PHE A 28 -9.98 -22.18 39.25
CA PHE A 28 -10.60 -22.85 38.12
C PHE A 28 -9.86 -22.36 36.87
N SER A 29 -8.59 -22.76 36.72
CA SER A 29 -7.78 -22.31 35.60
C SER A 29 -8.14 -23.11 34.36
N SER A 30 -8.69 -22.44 33.36
CA SER A 30 -8.49 -22.90 31.99
C SER A 30 -7.00 -22.73 31.66
N ALA A 31 -6.46 -23.58 30.79
CA ALA A 31 -5.07 -23.44 30.32
C ALA A 31 -4.78 -22.05 29.73
N GLU A 32 -5.81 -21.37 29.23
CA GLU A 32 -5.76 -20.00 28.72
C GLU A 32 -5.48 -18.97 29.82
N LEU A 33 -6.13 -19.11 30.99
CA LEU A 33 -5.92 -18.22 32.14
C LEU A 33 -4.48 -18.30 32.64
N ASP A 34 -3.96 -19.51 32.81
CA ASP A 34 -2.59 -19.73 33.28
C ASP A 34 -1.59 -19.14 32.27
N LEU A 35 -1.82 -19.33 30.97
CA LEU A 35 -0.95 -18.77 29.92
C LEU A 35 -0.92 -17.24 29.94
N ILE A 36 -2.08 -16.58 30.07
CA ILE A 36 -2.18 -15.11 30.12
C ILE A 36 -1.41 -14.57 31.33
N VAL A 37 -1.70 -15.08 32.53
CA VAL A 37 -1.13 -14.56 33.78
C VAL A 37 0.37 -14.83 33.84
N THR A 38 0.84 -16.03 33.48
CA THR A 38 2.28 -16.33 33.44
C THR A 38 3.02 -15.45 32.43
N SER A 39 2.44 -15.21 31.25
CA SER A 39 3.06 -14.35 30.24
C SER A 39 3.18 -12.90 30.70
N LEU A 40 2.12 -12.35 31.32
CA LEU A 40 2.15 -11.00 31.88
C LEU A 40 3.14 -10.89 33.03
N ASN A 41 3.23 -11.90 33.90
CA ASN A 41 4.22 -11.93 34.97
C ASN A 41 5.64 -11.85 34.45
N ASN A 42 6.01 -12.74 33.53
CA ASN A 42 7.36 -12.80 32.99
C ASN A 42 7.75 -11.52 32.24
N LEU A 43 6.77 -10.83 31.63
CA LEU A 43 7.03 -9.64 30.85
C LEU A 43 7.07 -8.36 31.69
N LEU A 44 6.18 -8.25 32.68
CA LEU A 44 5.93 -6.98 33.38
C LEU A 44 6.55 -6.93 34.77
N LEU A 45 6.95 -8.06 35.34
CA LEU A 45 7.58 -8.17 36.65
C LEU A 45 8.99 -8.77 36.50
N ASN A 46 9.99 -8.16 37.13
CA ASN A 46 11.36 -8.69 37.13
C ASN A 46 11.54 -9.73 38.26
N GLU A 47 12.51 -10.64 38.14
CA GLU A 47 12.86 -11.58 39.22
C GLU A 47 13.29 -10.87 40.52
N ASP A 48 13.81 -9.64 40.40
CA ASP A 48 14.21 -8.77 41.52
C ASP A 48 13.03 -8.04 42.19
N ASN A 49 11.80 -8.18 41.67
CA ASN A 49 10.64 -7.53 42.28
C ASN A 49 10.38 -8.11 43.67
N HIS A 50 10.35 -7.25 44.69
CA HIS A 50 10.16 -7.64 46.09
C HIS A 50 8.72 -8.11 46.43
N PHE A 51 7.84 -8.30 45.44
CA PHE A 51 6.46 -8.70 45.65
C PHE A 51 5.99 -9.76 44.65
N LYS A 52 5.05 -10.58 45.11
CA LYS A 52 4.29 -11.51 44.27
C LYS A 52 2.83 -11.07 44.22
N ILE A 53 2.23 -11.20 43.05
CA ILE A 53 0.79 -10.97 42.87
C ILE A 53 0.07 -12.30 43.02
N ALA A 54 -0.82 -12.40 44.01
CA ALA A 54 -1.75 -13.51 44.13
C ALA A 54 -3.07 -13.12 43.46
N LEU A 55 -3.48 -13.87 42.43
CA LEU A 55 -4.71 -13.64 41.69
C LEU A 55 -5.68 -14.81 41.90
N GLY A 56 -6.84 -14.53 42.50
CA GLY A 56 -7.99 -15.41 42.57
C GLY A 56 -8.98 -15.12 41.45
N VAL A 57 -9.32 -16.12 40.65
CA VAL A 57 -10.33 -16.02 39.58
C VAL A 57 -11.54 -16.86 39.98
N ILE A 58 -12.64 -16.18 40.35
CA ILE A 58 -13.87 -16.84 40.81
C ILE A 58 -14.85 -17.05 39.65
N LYS A 59 -14.96 -16.08 38.74
CA LYS A 59 -15.69 -16.21 37.47
C LYS A 59 -14.92 -15.57 36.33
N TYR A 60 -14.92 -16.21 35.17
CA TYR A 60 -14.18 -15.78 33.99
C TYR A 60 -15.01 -15.94 32.73
N SER A 61 -15.11 -14.87 31.96
CA SER A 61 -15.77 -14.81 30.67
C SER A 61 -15.01 -13.96 29.64
N SER A 62 -14.08 -13.12 30.08
CA SER A 62 -13.42 -12.13 29.21
C SER A 62 -11.92 -12.01 29.50
N PRO A 63 -11.05 -12.35 28.53
CA PRO A 63 -9.61 -12.07 28.63
C PRO A 63 -9.32 -10.58 28.85
N TYR A 64 -10.07 -9.68 28.20
CA TYR A 64 -9.89 -8.23 28.36
C TYR A 64 -10.04 -7.79 29.80
N ARG A 65 -11.12 -8.22 30.48
CA ARG A 65 -11.41 -7.81 31.86
C ARG A 65 -10.38 -8.34 32.83
N LEU A 66 -9.95 -9.59 32.65
CA LEU A 66 -8.88 -10.18 33.45
C LEU A 66 -7.57 -9.40 33.28
N ILE A 67 -7.14 -9.18 32.03
CA ILE A 67 -5.90 -8.45 31.73
C ILE A 67 -5.98 -7.04 32.30
N HIS A 68 -7.09 -6.31 32.08
CA HIS A 68 -7.30 -4.98 32.63
C HIS A 68 -7.14 -4.96 34.15
N PHE A 69 -7.85 -5.84 34.87
CA PHE A 69 -7.74 -5.94 36.32
C PHE A 69 -6.31 -6.24 36.77
N TYR A 70 -5.62 -7.13 36.07
CA TYR A 70 -4.22 -7.46 36.37
C TYR A 70 -3.28 -6.27 36.24
N LEU A 71 -3.44 -5.47 35.17
CA LEU A 71 -2.64 -4.27 34.97
C LEU A 71 -2.94 -3.19 36.02
N GLU A 72 -4.18 -3.09 36.51
CA GLU A 72 -4.51 -2.19 37.63
C GLU A 72 -3.74 -2.55 38.90
N LEU A 73 -3.55 -3.84 39.18
CA LEU A 73 -2.68 -4.29 40.28
C LEU A 73 -1.25 -3.81 40.06
N ILE A 74 -0.67 -4.06 38.88
CA ILE A 74 0.72 -3.68 38.60
C ILE A 74 0.91 -2.16 38.65
N ASN A 75 0.00 -1.38 38.06
CA ASN A 75 0.06 0.08 38.07
C ASN A 75 0.01 0.65 39.50
N ALA A 76 -0.82 0.06 40.36
CA ALA A 76 -0.91 0.46 41.76
C ALA A 76 0.36 0.13 42.57
N LEU A 77 1.21 -0.78 42.10
CA LEU A 77 2.40 -1.25 42.79
C LEU A 77 3.70 -0.60 42.29
N GLU A 78 3.85 -0.48 40.98
CA GLU A 78 5.08 -0.02 40.32
C GLU A 78 5.01 1.42 39.83
N ASN A 79 3.92 2.15 40.16
CA ASN A 79 3.63 3.49 39.64
C ASN A 79 3.76 3.57 38.10
N ARG A 80 3.22 2.55 37.43
CA ARG A 80 3.22 2.38 35.97
C ARG A 80 1.92 2.90 35.36
N SER A 81 1.90 3.00 34.04
CA SER A 81 0.76 3.52 33.27
C SER A 81 0.30 2.54 32.18
N LEU A 82 0.24 1.26 32.55
CA LEU A 82 -0.21 0.17 31.68
C LEU A 82 -1.70 0.26 31.41
N LYS A 83 -2.12 -0.02 30.17
CA LYS A 83 -3.53 -0.07 29.77
C LYS A 83 -3.82 -1.29 28.93
N ALA A 84 -5.00 -1.88 29.13
CA ALA A 84 -5.56 -2.86 28.21
C ALA A 84 -6.38 -2.14 27.14
N VAL A 85 -6.17 -2.47 25.87
CA VAL A 85 -6.92 -1.93 24.73
C VAL A 85 -7.50 -3.10 23.96
N ALA A 86 -8.82 -3.11 23.77
CA ALA A 86 -9.46 -4.05 22.86
C ALA A 86 -9.20 -3.59 21.42
N HIS A 87 -8.61 -4.46 20.61
CA HIS A 87 -8.34 -4.18 19.20
C HIS A 87 -8.70 -5.39 18.36
N LYS A 88 -9.80 -5.26 17.59
CA LYS A 88 -10.18 -6.17 16.51
C LYS A 88 -10.21 -7.66 16.92
N GLY A 89 -10.75 -7.94 18.11
CA GLY A 89 -10.89 -9.30 18.65
C GLY A 89 -9.71 -9.78 19.51
N ALA A 90 -8.62 -9.02 19.60
CA ALA A 90 -7.50 -9.26 20.51
C ALA A 90 -7.42 -8.18 21.59
N VAL A 91 -6.55 -8.42 22.59
CA VAL A 91 -6.31 -7.48 23.69
C VAL A 91 -4.84 -7.07 23.69
N LEU A 92 -4.58 -5.78 23.54
CA LEU A 92 -3.25 -5.18 23.60
C LEU A 92 -2.99 -4.67 25.01
N VAL A 93 -1.80 -4.91 25.54
CA VAL A 93 -1.28 -4.22 26.71
C VAL A 93 -0.32 -3.15 26.21
N VAL A 94 -0.62 -1.91 26.54
CA VAL A 94 0.17 -0.75 26.11
C VAL A 94 0.69 0.02 27.30
N GLU A 95 1.87 0.60 27.16
CA GLU A 95 2.38 1.61 28.07
C GLU A 95 2.97 2.75 27.25
N LYS A 96 2.45 3.96 27.44
CA LYS A 96 2.71 5.10 26.54
C LYS A 96 2.33 4.71 25.10
N GLU A 97 3.22 4.91 24.14
CA GLU A 97 3.02 4.58 22.71
C GLU A 97 3.58 3.20 22.33
N LYS A 98 3.84 2.31 23.30
CA LYS A 98 4.40 0.98 23.04
C LYS A 98 3.41 -0.12 23.38
N VAL A 99 3.26 -1.08 22.48
CA VAL A 99 2.60 -2.37 22.75
C VAL A 99 3.63 -3.28 23.43
N LEU A 100 3.29 -3.80 24.61
CA LEU A 100 4.13 -4.69 25.39
C LEU A 100 3.70 -6.15 25.24
N PHE A 101 2.38 -6.40 25.20
CA PHE A 101 1.81 -7.74 25.10
C PHE A 101 0.56 -7.73 24.23
N VAL A 102 0.33 -8.86 23.54
CA VAL A 102 -0.86 -9.08 22.72
C VAL A 102 -1.43 -10.44 23.11
N HIS A 103 -2.68 -10.44 23.58
CA HIS A 103 -3.43 -11.67 23.77
C HIS A 103 -4.36 -11.89 22.57
N VAL A 104 -4.21 -13.06 21.95
CA VAL A 104 -5.03 -13.54 20.83
C VAL A 104 -5.85 -14.74 21.32
N PRO A 105 -7.18 -14.79 21.08
CA PRO A 105 -8.04 -15.87 21.55
C PRO A 105 -7.71 -17.22 20.90
N LYS A 106 -8.17 -18.29 21.54
CA LYS A 106 -8.05 -19.68 21.04
C LYS A 106 -8.88 -19.87 19.76
N GLY A 107 -8.26 -19.62 18.62
CA GLY A 107 -8.90 -19.55 17.31
C GLY A 107 -8.27 -18.50 16.39
N GLY A 108 -7.42 -17.63 16.95
CA GLY A 108 -6.81 -16.55 16.21
C GLY A 108 -7.72 -15.33 16.08
N VAL A 109 -7.19 -14.31 15.42
CA VAL A 109 -7.95 -13.20 14.86
C VAL A 109 -7.60 -13.12 13.38
N GLU A 110 -8.52 -12.65 12.56
CA GLU A 110 -8.25 -12.41 11.14
C GLU A 110 -7.11 -11.38 11.02
N LEU A 111 -6.01 -11.78 10.36
CA LEU A 111 -4.77 -11.01 10.31
C LEU A 111 -4.98 -9.62 9.67
N SER A 112 -5.71 -9.59 8.55
CA SER A 112 -6.08 -8.39 7.80
C SER A 112 -7.04 -7.46 8.55
N ALA A 113 -7.83 -8.01 9.48
CA ALA A 113 -8.69 -7.22 10.36
C ALA A 113 -7.94 -6.70 11.59
N PHE A 114 -6.89 -7.39 12.05
CA PHE A 114 -6.15 -7.07 13.26
C PHE A 114 -5.03 -6.05 13.02
N LEU A 115 -4.20 -6.29 12.02
CA LEU A 115 -3.30 -5.28 11.49
C LEU A 115 -4.04 -4.70 10.31
N ASP A 116 -4.61 -3.50 10.45
CA ASP A 116 -5.19 -2.79 9.31
C ASP A 116 -4.13 -2.77 8.18
N GLY A 117 -4.21 -3.73 7.24
CA GLY A 117 -3.23 -3.92 6.16
C GLY A 117 -2.28 -5.15 6.14
N ALA A 118 -2.38 -6.17 6.99
CA ALA A 118 -1.44 -7.33 6.91
C ALA A 118 -1.94 -8.51 6.05
N GLU A 119 -1.81 -8.32 4.74
CA GLU A 119 -1.22 -9.25 3.73
C GLU A 119 -1.21 -8.50 2.38
N LEU A 120 -0.72 -7.24 2.36
CA LEU A 120 -1.00 -6.31 1.25
C LEU A 120 0.28 -5.70 0.67
N ASP A 121 1.22 -6.52 0.20
CA ASP A 121 2.42 -5.98 -0.43
C ASP A 121 2.73 -6.67 -1.76
N PHE A 122 3.25 -5.89 -2.70
CA PHE A 122 3.83 -6.34 -3.98
C PHE A 122 5.08 -7.23 -3.78
N GLY A 123 5.42 -7.54 -2.52
CA GLY A 123 6.73 -8.00 -2.09
C GLY A 123 7.74 -6.85 -2.14
N ASP A 124 8.97 -7.13 -1.69
CA ASP A 124 10.05 -6.13 -1.68
C ASP A 124 10.42 -5.61 -3.07
N THR A 125 9.99 -6.29 -4.15
CA THR A 125 10.38 -5.98 -5.52
C THR A 125 9.28 -6.27 -6.54
N ILE A 126 9.05 -5.31 -7.45
CA ILE A 126 8.18 -5.46 -8.61
C ILE A 126 8.99 -5.34 -9.91
N LEU A 127 8.74 -6.25 -10.87
CA LEU A 127 9.29 -6.16 -12.22
C LEU A 127 8.34 -5.37 -13.11
N ILE A 128 8.83 -4.28 -13.71
CA ILE A 128 8.08 -3.50 -14.70
C ILE A 128 8.51 -3.89 -16.11
N ALA A 129 7.55 -4.30 -16.94
CA ALA A 129 7.74 -4.71 -18.33
C ALA A 129 7.98 -3.50 -19.26
N THR A 130 9.01 -2.71 -18.98
CA THR A 130 9.42 -1.54 -19.77
C THR A 130 10.93 -1.48 -19.92
N ARG A 131 11.40 -1.02 -21.09
CA ARG A 131 12.79 -0.57 -21.31
C ARG A 131 12.93 0.96 -21.29
N ASN A 132 11.81 1.67 -21.18
CA ASN A 132 11.79 3.14 -21.16
C ASN A 132 12.22 3.65 -19.77
N GLU A 133 13.37 4.32 -19.72
CA GLU A 133 13.94 4.87 -18.49
C GLU A 133 13.12 6.04 -17.92
N GLY A 134 12.43 6.82 -18.75
CA GLY A 134 11.49 7.85 -18.29
C GLY A 134 10.35 7.26 -17.47
N LYS A 135 9.69 6.22 -18.00
CA LYS A 135 8.67 5.45 -17.25
C LYS A 135 9.25 4.82 -15.99
N THR A 136 10.43 4.21 -16.09
CA THR A 136 11.10 3.56 -14.96
C THR A 136 11.36 4.56 -13.82
N LYS A 137 11.84 5.77 -14.14
CA LYS A 137 12.11 6.83 -13.16
C LYS A 137 10.85 7.25 -12.41
N GLU A 138 9.73 7.42 -13.12
CA GLU A 138 8.44 7.76 -12.49
C GLU A 138 7.96 6.63 -11.57
N PHE A 139 7.98 5.38 -12.04
CA PHE A 139 7.57 4.25 -11.21
C PHE A 139 8.48 4.06 -9.99
N ARG A 140 9.80 4.20 -10.13
CA ARG A 140 10.72 4.16 -8.99
C ARG A 140 10.34 5.18 -7.93
N GLN A 141 9.97 6.38 -8.30
CA GLN A 141 9.55 7.41 -7.35
C GLN A 141 8.19 7.10 -6.70
N LEU A 142 7.23 6.59 -7.48
CA LEU A 142 5.91 6.21 -6.97
C LEU A 142 6.01 5.05 -5.98
N PHE A 143 6.71 3.97 -6.35
CA PHE A 143 6.86 2.76 -5.54
C PHE A 143 7.85 2.92 -4.38
N ALA A 144 8.86 3.80 -4.48
CA ALA A 144 9.75 4.09 -3.35
C ALA A 144 9.00 4.66 -2.14
N LYS A 145 7.92 5.44 -2.35
CA LYS A 145 7.05 5.93 -1.26
C LYS A 145 6.32 4.79 -0.53
N LEU A 146 6.23 3.62 -1.17
CA LEU A 146 5.61 2.41 -0.64
C LEU A 146 6.64 1.41 -0.11
N GLY A 147 7.93 1.70 -0.20
CA GLY A 147 9.00 0.77 0.19
C GLY A 147 9.29 -0.35 -0.83
N ILE A 148 8.72 -0.28 -2.04
CA ILE A 148 8.83 -1.32 -3.07
C ILE A 148 9.99 -0.99 -4.02
N THR A 149 10.87 -1.96 -4.27
CA THR A 149 11.97 -1.85 -5.24
C THR A 149 11.47 -2.11 -6.66
N VAL A 150 11.87 -1.29 -7.63
CA VAL A 150 11.48 -1.44 -9.04
C VAL A 150 12.64 -2.00 -9.87
N GLN A 151 12.42 -3.17 -10.47
CA GLN A 151 13.22 -3.73 -11.56
C GLN A 151 12.58 -3.39 -12.91
N ASN A 152 13.37 -3.36 -13.98
CA ASN A 152 12.85 -3.17 -15.33
C ASN A 152 13.48 -4.18 -16.31
N LEU A 153 13.06 -4.15 -17.58
CA LEU A 153 13.55 -5.12 -18.57
C LEU A 153 15.03 -4.90 -18.95
N ASN A 154 15.64 -3.77 -18.59
CA ASN A 154 17.07 -3.54 -18.82
C ASN A 154 17.94 -4.44 -17.92
N ASP A 155 17.40 -4.93 -16.80
CA ASP A 155 18.03 -5.95 -15.95
C ASP A 155 17.97 -7.37 -16.56
N TYR A 156 17.22 -7.55 -17.66
CA TYR A 156 16.96 -8.83 -18.32
C TYR A 156 17.21 -8.73 -19.83
N PRO A 157 18.48 -8.62 -20.28
CA PRO A 157 18.82 -8.41 -21.69
C PRO A 157 18.42 -9.59 -22.58
N ASP A 158 18.35 -10.81 -22.02
CA ASP A 158 18.01 -12.02 -22.76
C ASP A 158 16.50 -12.19 -23.01
N LEU A 159 15.65 -11.36 -22.39
CA LEU A 159 14.20 -11.40 -22.65
C LEU A 159 13.88 -10.79 -24.02
N PRO A 160 13.03 -11.45 -24.82
CA PRO A 160 12.64 -10.96 -26.12
C PRO A 160 11.85 -9.64 -25.99
N GLU A 161 11.93 -8.82 -27.03
CA GLU A 161 11.05 -7.67 -27.15
C GLU A 161 9.63 -8.15 -27.44
N VAL A 162 8.65 -7.60 -26.71
CA VAL A 162 7.23 -7.95 -26.92
C VAL A 162 6.66 -6.95 -27.91
N GLU A 163 6.29 -7.44 -29.10
CA GLU A 163 5.72 -6.60 -30.15
C GLU A 163 4.31 -6.11 -29.77
N GLU A 164 4.12 -4.79 -29.73
CA GLU A 164 2.85 -4.15 -29.41
C GLU A 164 1.92 -4.16 -30.63
N THR A 165 1.18 -5.25 -30.80
CA THR A 165 0.26 -5.48 -31.92
C THR A 165 -1.19 -5.08 -31.62
N GLY A 166 -1.48 -4.70 -30.38
CA GLY A 166 -2.82 -4.32 -29.93
C GLY A 166 -3.25 -2.93 -30.40
N MET A 167 -4.55 -2.75 -30.57
CA MET A 167 -5.19 -1.48 -30.96
C MET A 167 -5.71 -0.68 -29.75
N THR A 168 -5.44 -1.16 -28.54
CA THR A 168 -5.92 -0.59 -27.27
C THR A 168 -4.79 -0.62 -26.26
N PHE A 169 -4.76 0.35 -25.34
CA PHE A 169 -3.78 0.41 -24.26
C PHE A 169 -3.82 -0.86 -23.38
N GLU A 170 -5.02 -1.29 -22.97
CA GLU A 170 -5.19 -2.54 -22.22
C GLU A 170 -4.60 -3.76 -22.94
N GLY A 171 -4.95 -3.96 -24.21
CA GLY A 171 -4.44 -5.09 -25.01
C GLY A 171 -2.91 -5.14 -25.08
N ASN A 172 -2.25 -3.99 -25.27
CA ASN A 172 -0.78 -3.91 -25.28
C ASN A 172 -0.19 -4.16 -23.90
N ALA A 173 -0.77 -3.56 -22.85
CA ALA A 173 -0.31 -3.73 -21.48
C ALA A 173 -0.44 -5.18 -21.01
N ARG A 174 -1.57 -5.85 -21.31
CA ARG A 174 -1.78 -7.28 -21.03
C ARG A 174 -0.76 -8.14 -21.76
N LEU A 175 -0.60 -7.94 -23.07
CA LEU A 175 0.36 -8.69 -23.87
C LEU A 175 1.77 -8.62 -23.29
N LYS A 176 2.21 -7.43 -22.85
CA LYS A 176 3.51 -7.23 -22.17
C LYS A 176 3.56 -7.93 -20.81
N ALA A 177 2.60 -7.66 -19.92
CA ALA A 177 2.60 -8.19 -18.56
C ALA A 177 2.56 -9.72 -18.55
N GLU A 178 1.63 -10.32 -19.28
CA GLU A 178 1.40 -11.76 -19.31
C GLU A 178 2.55 -12.51 -19.97
N THR A 179 3.10 -11.97 -21.06
CA THR A 179 4.25 -12.59 -21.74
C THR A 179 5.48 -12.61 -20.85
N ILE A 180 5.84 -11.47 -20.25
CA ILE A 180 7.02 -11.38 -19.38
C ILE A 180 6.80 -12.18 -18.09
N SER A 181 5.60 -12.17 -17.52
CA SER A 181 5.27 -12.98 -16.34
C SER A 181 5.44 -14.48 -16.63
N ARG A 182 4.95 -14.95 -17.78
CA ARG A 182 5.12 -16.35 -18.21
C ARG A 182 6.58 -16.74 -18.42
N LEU A 183 7.40 -15.84 -19.00
CA LEU A 183 8.81 -16.11 -19.27
C LEU A 183 9.67 -16.10 -18.01
N THR A 184 9.34 -15.25 -17.04
CA THR A 184 10.14 -15.06 -15.83
C THR A 184 9.64 -15.84 -14.62
N GLY A 185 8.38 -16.28 -14.64
CA GLY A 185 7.69 -16.84 -13.47
C GLY A 185 7.42 -15.81 -12.37
N LYS A 186 7.58 -14.51 -12.64
CA LYS A 186 7.43 -13.43 -11.66
C LYS A 186 6.09 -12.71 -11.82
N MET A 187 5.70 -12.00 -10.76
CA MET A 187 4.68 -10.97 -10.87
C MET A 187 5.27 -9.78 -11.64
N VAL A 188 4.52 -9.29 -12.62
CA VAL A 188 4.96 -8.25 -13.56
C VAL A 188 3.90 -7.18 -13.67
N LEU A 189 4.33 -5.93 -13.58
CA LEU A 189 3.53 -4.76 -13.93
C LEU A 189 3.90 -4.31 -15.34
N ALA A 190 2.92 -4.12 -16.22
CA ALA A 190 3.11 -3.42 -17.49
C ALA A 190 2.30 -2.13 -17.51
N ASP A 191 2.84 -1.16 -18.24
CA ASP A 191 2.19 0.11 -18.55
C ASP A 191 2.12 0.24 -20.07
N ASP A 192 0.92 0.49 -20.59
CA ASP A 192 0.76 1.12 -21.89
C ASP A 192 0.09 2.47 -21.74
N SER A 193 0.72 3.50 -22.30
CA SER A 193 0.35 4.88 -22.05
C SER A 193 0.58 5.75 -23.27
N GLY A 194 -0.26 6.77 -23.42
CA GLY A 194 -0.24 7.64 -24.59
C GLY A 194 -1.06 8.90 -24.40
N LEU A 195 -0.88 9.83 -25.32
CA LEU A 195 -1.62 11.07 -25.43
C LEU A 195 -2.80 10.87 -26.39
N LYS A 196 -4.01 11.23 -25.95
CA LYS A 196 -5.21 11.34 -26.80
C LYS A 196 -5.53 12.81 -26.96
N VAL A 197 -5.71 13.28 -28.20
CA VAL A 197 -6.07 14.67 -28.49
C VAL A 197 -7.41 14.69 -29.21
N ASP A 198 -8.37 15.43 -28.68
CA ASP A 198 -9.77 15.34 -29.12
C ASP A 198 -9.94 15.86 -30.54
N ALA A 199 -9.29 16.97 -30.89
CA ALA A 199 -9.28 17.52 -32.25
C ALA A 199 -8.68 16.57 -33.30
N LEU A 200 -7.88 15.60 -32.86
CA LEU A 200 -7.28 14.57 -33.73
C LEU A 200 -8.01 13.23 -33.64
N GLY A 201 -9.23 13.20 -33.09
CA GLY A 201 -10.01 11.98 -32.91
C GLY A 201 -9.36 10.96 -31.98
N GLY A 202 -8.57 11.43 -31.00
CA GLY A 202 -7.85 10.59 -30.05
C GLY A 202 -6.44 10.19 -30.46
N LEU A 203 -5.96 10.62 -31.63
CA LEU A 203 -4.54 10.48 -31.99
C LEU A 203 -3.66 11.43 -31.13
N PRO A 204 -2.40 11.10 -30.83
CA PRO A 204 -1.64 9.91 -31.27
C PRO A 204 -2.09 8.56 -30.70
N GLY A 205 -2.79 8.52 -29.57
CA GLY A 205 -3.32 7.30 -28.95
C GLY A 205 -2.22 6.25 -28.70
N VAL A 206 -2.49 4.99 -29.03
CA VAL A 206 -1.54 3.86 -28.89
C VAL A 206 -0.26 4.04 -29.74
N TRP A 207 -0.25 4.96 -30.71
CA TRP A 207 0.92 5.28 -31.53
C TRP A 207 1.80 6.38 -30.92
N SER A 208 1.52 6.83 -29.70
CA SER A 208 2.20 7.96 -29.05
C SER A 208 3.73 7.91 -29.12
N ALA A 209 4.35 6.75 -28.89
CA ALA A 209 5.80 6.60 -28.94
C ALA A 209 6.37 6.72 -30.38
N ARG A 210 5.57 6.37 -31.38
CA ARG A 210 5.96 6.26 -32.80
C ARG A 210 5.16 7.20 -33.71
N PHE A 211 4.64 8.29 -33.16
CA PHE A 211 3.70 9.16 -33.87
C PHE A 211 4.32 9.78 -35.12
N SER A 212 5.61 10.10 -35.07
CA SER A 212 6.41 10.61 -36.20
C SER A 212 7.05 9.52 -37.08
N GLY A 213 6.69 8.24 -36.88
CA GLY A 213 7.15 7.11 -37.69
C GLY A 213 8.24 6.26 -37.01
N PRO A 214 8.97 5.43 -37.78
CA PRO A 214 9.96 4.48 -37.25
C PRO A 214 11.13 5.12 -36.49
N ASP A 215 11.61 6.28 -36.96
CA ASP A 215 12.72 7.03 -36.33
C ASP A 215 12.22 8.10 -35.34
N ALA A 216 11.10 7.82 -34.66
CA ALA A 216 10.47 8.75 -33.76
C ALA A 216 11.39 9.12 -32.59
N THR A 217 11.35 10.40 -32.24
CA THR A 217 11.93 10.94 -31.01
C THR A 217 10.90 11.84 -30.37
N ASP A 218 11.03 12.11 -29.08
CA ASP A 218 10.13 13.04 -28.38
C ASP A 218 10.01 14.39 -29.11
N ALA A 219 11.13 14.94 -29.59
CA ALA A 219 11.15 16.17 -30.36
C ALA A 219 10.41 16.06 -31.71
N LYS A 220 10.58 14.96 -32.46
CA LYS A 220 9.87 14.75 -33.74
C LYS A 220 8.37 14.51 -33.53
N ASN A 221 8.02 13.79 -32.47
CA ASN A 221 6.64 13.55 -32.06
C ASN A 221 5.95 14.85 -31.67
N ASN A 222 6.61 15.70 -30.88
CA ASN A 222 6.14 17.02 -30.50
C ASN A 222 5.98 17.95 -31.72
N ALA A 223 6.96 17.97 -32.62
CA ALA A 223 6.89 18.76 -33.85
C ALA A 223 5.73 18.32 -34.76
N LYS A 224 5.53 17.00 -34.92
CA LYS A 224 4.39 16.47 -35.66
C LYS A 224 3.07 16.84 -34.99
N LEU A 225 2.96 16.69 -33.67
CA LEU A 225 1.74 17.05 -32.95
C LEU A 225 1.36 18.52 -33.15
N LEU A 226 2.33 19.43 -33.05
CA LEU A 226 2.10 20.85 -33.31
C LEU A 226 1.70 21.12 -34.76
N HIS A 227 2.26 20.38 -35.72
CA HIS A 227 1.90 20.49 -37.13
C HIS A 227 0.44 20.07 -37.39
N GLU A 228 0.00 18.94 -36.84
CA GLU A 228 -1.37 18.44 -36.98
C GLU A 228 -2.39 19.40 -36.32
N LEU A 229 -1.97 20.13 -35.28
CA LEU A 229 -2.78 21.12 -34.58
C LEU A 229 -2.60 22.55 -35.09
N ALA A 230 -1.93 22.77 -36.23
CA ALA A 230 -1.62 24.11 -36.73
C ALA A 230 -2.87 24.94 -37.08
N MET A 231 -3.99 24.27 -37.39
CA MET A 231 -5.27 24.90 -37.72
C MET A 231 -6.26 24.92 -36.54
N VAL A 232 -5.84 24.48 -35.35
CA VAL A 232 -6.64 24.51 -34.13
C VAL A 232 -6.21 25.73 -33.31
N PHE A 233 -6.92 26.84 -33.52
CA PHE A 233 -6.56 28.16 -33.01
C PHE A 233 -7.04 28.39 -31.57
N GLU A 234 -8.26 27.98 -31.26
CA GLU A 234 -8.85 28.20 -29.93
C GLU A 234 -8.22 27.22 -28.92
N PRO A 235 -7.70 27.71 -27.78
CA PRO A 235 -7.09 26.85 -26.76
C PRO A 235 -8.01 25.74 -26.25
N GLU A 236 -9.31 26.01 -26.16
CA GLU A 236 -10.32 25.07 -25.67
C GLU A 236 -10.51 23.88 -26.62
N ASP A 237 -10.30 24.08 -27.93
CA ASP A 237 -10.37 23.03 -28.95
C ASP A 237 -9.12 22.14 -28.97
N ARG A 238 -8.10 22.46 -28.17
CA ARG A 238 -6.85 21.68 -28.04
C ARG A 238 -6.90 20.73 -26.84
N SER A 239 -8.09 20.33 -26.40
CA SER A 239 -8.26 19.39 -25.29
C SER A 239 -7.56 18.06 -25.57
N ALA A 240 -6.90 17.55 -24.53
CA ALA A 240 -6.13 16.32 -24.59
C ALA A 240 -6.05 15.65 -23.23
N GLN A 241 -5.71 14.38 -23.24
CA GLN A 241 -5.61 13.58 -22.05
C GLN A 241 -4.47 12.59 -22.21
N PHE A 242 -3.60 12.55 -21.22
CA PHE A 242 -2.73 11.39 -21.06
C PHE A 242 -3.53 10.25 -20.47
N HIS A 243 -3.35 9.06 -21.03
CA HIS A 243 -3.95 7.83 -20.56
C HIS A 243 -2.86 6.83 -20.17
N THR A 244 -3.11 6.03 -19.15
CA THR A 244 -2.36 4.79 -18.90
C THR A 244 -3.33 3.67 -18.55
N THR A 245 -3.03 2.49 -19.09
CA THR A 245 -3.50 1.22 -18.56
C THR A 245 -2.34 0.51 -17.88
N LEU A 246 -2.51 0.21 -16.60
CA LEU A 246 -1.61 -0.63 -15.82
C LEU A 246 -2.18 -2.03 -15.74
N VAL A 247 -1.35 -3.02 -16.02
CA VAL A 247 -1.70 -4.44 -15.91
C VAL A 247 -0.72 -5.14 -15.00
N VAL A 248 -1.23 -5.80 -13.95
CA VAL A 248 -0.45 -6.72 -13.12
C VAL A 248 -0.79 -8.16 -13.51
N ALA A 249 0.22 -8.91 -13.94
CA ALA A 249 0.12 -10.32 -14.25
C ALA A 249 0.97 -11.15 -13.28
N ALA A 250 0.48 -12.32 -12.91
CA ALA A 250 1.24 -13.33 -12.18
C ALA A 250 0.94 -14.72 -12.75
N PRO A 251 1.84 -15.70 -12.59
CA PRO A 251 1.60 -17.06 -13.08
C PRO A 251 0.30 -17.65 -12.52
N ASN A 252 -0.48 -18.30 -13.39
CA ASN A 252 -1.73 -18.98 -13.05
C ASN A 252 -2.82 -18.08 -12.45
N LYS A 253 -2.82 -16.79 -12.79
CA LYS A 253 -3.79 -15.82 -12.26
C LYS A 253 -4.31 -14.91 -13.37
N GLU A 254 -5.59 -14.54 -13.30
CA GLU A 254 -6.14 -13.53 -14.20
C GLU A 254 -5.48 -12.17 -13.92
N SER A 255 -5.06 -11.47 -14.97
CA SER A 255 -4.36 -10.19 -14.82
C SER A 255 -5.28 -9.10 -14.27
N LEU A 256 -4.78 -8.34 -13.30
CA LEU A 256 -5.43 -7.14 -12.77
C LEU A 256 -5.21 -5.96 -13.70
N VAL A 257 -6.26 -5.20 -13.99
CA VAL A 257 -6.19 -4.02 -14.86
C VAL A 257 -6.75 -2.81 -14.16
N VAL A 258 -6.02 -1.70 -14.22
CA VAL A 258 -6.52 -0.38 -13.81
C VAL A 258 -6.12 0.68 -14.82
N GLU A 259 -6.97 1.69 -14.95
CA GLU A 259 -6.78 2.77 -15.91
C GLU A 259 -6.95 4.13 -15.26
N ALA A 260 -6.23 5.13 -15.77
CA ALA A 260 -6.46 6.51 -15.41
C ALA A 260 -6.15 7.46 -16.56
N ASP A 261 -6.89 8.56 -16.59
CA ASP A 261 -6.68 9.67 -17.50
C ASP A 261 -6.22 10.91 -16.72
N TRP A 262 -5.43 11.75 -17.37
CA TRP A 262 -5.04 13.06 -16.88
C TRP A 262 -5.39 14.08 -17.94
N GLU A 263 -6.44 14.84 -17.67
CA GLU A 263 -7.00 15.85 -18.58
C GLU A 263 -6.15 17.13 -18.61
N GLY A 264 -6.10 17.76 -19.78
CA GLY A 264 -5.33 18.96 -20.04
C GLY A 264 -5.55 19.48 -21.45
N TYR A 265 -4.61 20.30 -21.90
CA TYR A 265 -4.66 20.94 -23.22
C TYR A 265 -3.28 20.88 -23.89
N ILE A 266 -3.24 20.95 -25.20
CA ILE A 266 -1.97 21.03 -25.93
C ILE A 266 -1.55 22.49 -26.10
N GLY A 267 -0.37 22.84 -25.58
CA GLY A 267 0.28 24.13 -25.80
C GLY A 267 0.68 24.34 -27.26
N VAL A 268 1.00 25.59 -27.60
CA VAL A 268 1.41 26.00 -28.96
C VAL A 268 2.92 25.92 -29.18
N GLU A 269 3.70 25.82 -28.10
CA GLU A 269 5.15 25.70 -28.11
C GLU A 269 5.59 24.86 -26.89
N PRO A 270 6.74 24.15 -26.97
CA PRO A 270 7.26 23.39 -25.85
C PRO A 270 7.78 24.31 -24.74
N ARG A 271 7.41 24.02 -23.48
CA ARG A 271 7.96 24.69 -22.29
C ARG A 271 8.37 23.66 -21.25
N GLY A 272 9.34 24.02 -20.40
CA GLY A 272 9.86 23.14 -19.36
C GLY A 272 10.92 22.15 -19.85
N GLU A 273 11.68 21.61 -18.89
CA GLU A 273 12.83 20.72 -19.14
C GLU A 273 12.69 19.37 -18.42
N ASN A 274 11.68 19.21 -17.57
CA ASN A 274 11.44 17.96 -16.84
C ASN A 274 10.60 16.98 -17.66
N GLY A 275 10.56 15.73 -17.21
CA GLY A 275 9.71 14.71 -17.81
C GLY A 275 10.24 14.17 -19.14
N PHE A 276 9.33 13.68 -19.99
CA PHE A 276 9.64 13.09 -21.30
C PHE A 276 8.42 13.11 -22.24
N GLY A 277 8.63 12.74 -23.51
CA GLY A 277 7.54 12.64 -24.49
C GLY A 277 6.86 13.99 -24.75
N TYR A 278 5.53 14.00 -24.59
CA TYR A 278 4.69 15.17 -24.83
C TYR A 278 4.55 16.11 -23.62
N ASP A 279 5.26 15.84 -22.52
CA ASP A 279 5.20 16.67 -21.31
C ASP A 279 5.44 18.18 -21.56
N PRO A 280 6.37 18.59 -22.45
CA PRO A 280 6.59 20.01 -22.75
C PRO A 280 5.43 20.69 -23.47
N LEU A 281 4.50 19.94 -24.04
CA LEU A 281 3.33 20.45 -24.73
C LEU A 281 2.04 20.25 -23.93
N PHE A 282 2.04 19.43 -22.90
CA PHE A 282 0.83 19.09 -22.17
C PHE A 282 0.58 20.08 -21.02
N LEU A 283 -0.40 20.97 -21.18
CA LEU A 283 -0.83 21.94 -20.18
C LEU A 283 -1.70 21.27 -19.11
N VAL A 284 -1.37 21.54 -17.85
CA VAL A 284 -2.02 20.91 -16.69
C VAL A 284 -3.16 21.79 -16.20
N GLY A 285 -4.40 21.34 -16.41
CA GLY A 285 -5.61 22.08 -16.08
C GLY A 285 -5.57 23.51 -16.63
N HIS A 286 -5.98 24.48 -15.80
CA HIS A 286 -5.93 25.91 -16.14
C HIS A 286 -4.71 26.64 -15.53
N THR A 287 -3.68 25.90 -15.11
CA THR A 287 -2.52 26.48 -14.39
C THR A 287 -1.56 27.26 -15.30
N GLY A 288 -1.67 27.10 -16.62
CA GLY A 288 -0.74 27.66 -17.61
C GLY A 288 0.62 26.96 -17.67
N ARG A 289 0.92 26.05 -16.72
CA ARG A 289 2.14 25.25 -16.67
C ARG A 289 1.96 23.98 -17.50
N THR A 290 3.03 23.61 -18.20
CA THR A 290 3.17 22.31 -18.86
C THR A 290 3.58 21.24 -17.85
N ALA A 291 3.36 19.96 -18.16
CA ALA A 291 3.82 18.86 -17.33
C ALA A 291 5.35 18.86 -17.16
N ALA A 292 6.10 19.36 -18.15
CA ALA A 292 7.56 19.49 -18.07
C ALA A 292 8.03 20.67 -17.19
N GLU A 293 7.14 21.59 -16.82
CA GLU A 293 7.40 22.64 -15.83
C GLU A 293 7.08 22.19 -14.39
N LEU A 294 6.45 21.02 -14.22
CA LEU A 294 6.24 20.43 -12.91
C LEU A 294 7.51 19.75 -12.41
N SER A 295 7.74 19.81 -11.10
CA SER A 295 8.66 18.88 -10.45
C SER A 295 8.15 17.45 -10.58
N ALA A 296 9.06 16.47 -10.46
CA ALA A 296 8.68 15.06 -10.53
C ALA A 296 7.64 14.68 -9.45
N GLU A 297 7.73 15.29 -8.26
CA GLU A 297 6.75 15.07 -7.20
C GLU A 297 5.38 15.68 -7.52
N GLU A 298 5.33 16.93 -7.98
CA GLU A 298 4.07 17.57 -8.41
C GLU A 298 3.40 16.80 -9.55
N LYS A 299 4.19 16.29 -10.51
CA LYS A 299 3.69 15.47 -11.62
C LYS A 299 3.13 14.14 -11.10
N ASN A 300 3.89 13.42 -10.29
CA ASN A 300 3.48 12.11 -9.76
C ASN A 300 2.23 12.19 -8.88
N ALA A 301 1.96 13.33 -8.23
CA ALA A 301 0.77 13.52 -7.40
C ALA A 301 -0.55 13.57 -8.20
N GLN A 302 -0.50 13.93 -9.49
CA GLN A 302 -1.71 14.20 -10.29
C GLN A 302 -1.74 13.53 -11.67
N SER A 303 -0.60 13.03 -12.16
CA SER A 303 -0.50 12.42 -13.48
C SER A 303 -1.34 11.15 -13.59
N HIS A 304 -1.64 10.77 -14.82
CA HIS A 304 -2.30 9.51 -15.20
C HIS A 304 -1.62 8.30 -14.53
N ARG A 305 -0.29 8.21 -14.52
CA ARG A 305 0.44 7.13 -13.81
C ARG A 305 0.28 7.19 -12.30
N GLY A 306 0.39 8.38 -11.70
CA GLY A 306 0.17 8.53 -10.26
C GLY A 306 -1.23 8.11 -9.83
N GLN A 307 -2.24 8.52 -10.59
CA GLN A 307 -3.63 8.13 -10.39
C GLN A 307 -3.85 6.63 -10.60
N ALA A 308 -3.27 6.04 -11.64
CA ALA A 308 -3.39 4.61 -11.90
C ALA A 308 -2.71 3.76 -10.84
N VAL A 309 -1.53 4.17 -10.35
CA VAL A 309 -0.87 3.49 -9.22
C VAL A 309 -1.72 3.60 -7.95
N LYS A 310 -2.33 4.75 -7.67
CA LYS A 310 -3.26 4.87 -6.54
C LYS A 310 -4.42 3.88 -6.65
N LYS A 311 -5.10 3.83 -7.81
CA LYS A 311 -6.16 2.86 -8.08
C LYS A 311 -5.66 1.42 -7.96
N LEU A 312 -4.46 1.14 -8.45
CA LEU A 312 -3.82 -0.16 -8.35
C LEU A 312 -3.69 -0.59 -6.89
N MET A 313 -3.17 0.28 -6.03
CA MET A 313 -2.99 -0.02 -4.60
C MET A 313 -4.33 -0.26 -3.87
N GLU A 314 -5.43 0.33 -4.33
CA GLU A 314 -6.76 0.12 -3.75
C GLU A 314 -7.30 -1.29 -4.04
N VAL A 315 -7.05 -1.82 -5.24
CA VAL A 315 -7.61 -3.12 -5.69
C VAL A 315 -6.64 -4.29 -5.62
N PHE A 316 -5.33 -4.01 -5.56
CA PHE A 316 -4.27 -5.02 -5.49
C PHE A 316 -4.44 -6.01 -4.32
N PRO A 317 -4.74 -5.56 -3.08
CA PRO A 317 -5.10 -6.42 -1.96
C PRO A 317 -6.09 -7.53 -2.30
N GLN A 318 -7.25 -7.15 -2.85
CA GLN A 318 -8.31 -8.10 -3.18
C GLN A 318 -7.87 -9.03 -4.29
N TRP A 319 -7.21 -8.50 -5.32
CA TRP A 319 -6.66 -9.31 -6.39
C TRP A 319 -5.70 -10.35 -5.83
N GLN A 320 -4.76 -9.99 -4.96
CA GLN A 320 -3.74 -10.88 -4.39
C GLN A 320 -4.32 -12.13 -3.71
N HIS A 321 -5.45 -12.01 -3.01
CA HIS A 321 -6.08 -13.10 -2.26
C HIS A 321 -7.08 -13.94 -3.05
N ASN A 322 -7.55 -13.44 -4.20
CA ASN A 322 -8.40 -14.23 -5.08
C ASN A 322 -7.54 -15.27 -5.82
N LEU A 323 -7.80 -16.56 -5.52
CA LEU A 323 -7.27 -17.74 -6.22
C LEU A 323 -8.24 -18.20 -7.31
#